data_AF-A0A849R4P6-F1
#
_entry.id   AF-A0A849R4P6-F1
#
_cell.length_a   1.000
_cell.length_b   1.000
_cell.length_c   1.000
_cell.angle_alpha   90.00
_cell.angle_beta   90.00
_cell.angle_gamma   90.00
#
_symmetry.space_group_name_H-M   'P 1'
#
loop_
_entity.id
_entity.type
_entity.pdbx_description
1 polymer ?
#
loop_
_entity_poly.entity_id
_entity_poly.type
_entity_poly.pdbx_seq_one_letter_code
_entity_poly.pdbx_strand_id
1 'polypeptide(L)'
;MNIVIVGSGIAGVTFAEKYRALSPDAEIVLVTCEHDGYYSRPLLSRGFTKTDIEQSIILKGFEKLRENAIDVIAGSEVTAIDRNAKTIAIDGPGQEKSLSYDKLVLAQGSAAFVPPPFRPFEKLFFSLNSLADLKAMRKFRQPFLSQNKHPLWAVIGGGLIGCEVASDLAVAGDKVTVYHAMDRLMERQLVADDSASLLSVLESSGIAVLFNQAVHGIVEEGGKMCVETDVNTEFDAVIVACGFKPRTELAQHAGLDVGRGIKVNPYLQTNDEAIFALGDAAELPDGKLYAYILPIRSQALWLANYLAGQEQAAWSPAPFSTKAKVHGFEAGHPYSFT
;
A
#
# COMPACT_ATOMS: atom_id res chain seq x y z
N MET A 1 -1.93 -15.06 -26.73
CA MET A 1 -1.63 -15.43 -25.33
C MET A 1 -2.52 -14.60 -24.44
N ASN A 2 -3.23 -15.25 -23.52
CA ASN A 2 -4.11 -14.64 -22.54
C ASN A 2 -3.38 -14.43 -21.21
N ILE A 3 -3.24 -13.17 -20.80
CA ILE A 3 -2.63 -12.80 -19.52
C ILE A 3 -3.67 -12.19 -18.60
N VAL A 4 -3.79 -12.78 -17.40
CA VAL A 4 -4.59 -12.23 -16.31
C VAL A 4 -3.68 -11.60 -15.27
N ILE A 5 -4.00 -10.38 -14.84
CA ILE A 5 -3.24 -9.61 -13.85
C ILE A 5 -4.12 -9.34 -12.64
N VAL A 6 -3.64 -9.69 -11.44
CA VAL A 6 -4.36 -9.44 -10.19
C VAL A 6 -3.76 -8.22 -9.49
N GLY A 7 -4.45 -7.08 -9.54
CA GLY A 7 -4.07 -5.83 -8.89
C GLY A 7 -3.70 -4.70 -9.85
N SER A 8 -4.30 -3.52 -9.66
CA SER A 8 -4.09 -2.32 -10.48
C SER A 8 -3.07 -1.32 -9.92
N GLY A 9 -2.16 -1.76 -9.05
CA GLY A 9 -1.06 -0.91 -8.58
C GLY A 9 -0.05 -0.60 -9.68
N ILE A 10 1.02 0.14 -9.33
CA ILE A 10 2.10 0.47 -10.27
C ILE A 10 2.69 -0.77 -10.94
N ALA A 11 2.79 -1.87 -10.18
CA ALA A 11 3.13 -3.22 -10.63
C ALA A 11 2.30 -3.67 -11.84
N GLY A 12 1.00 -3.91 -11.64
CA GLY A 12 0.11 -4.47 -12.65
C GLY A 12 -0.10 -3.55 -13.84
N VAL A 13 -0.28 -2.25 -13.61
CA VAL A 13 -0.53 -1.28 -14.68
C VAL A 13 0.71 -1.10 -15.55
N THR A 14 1.89 -0.97 -14.95
CA THR A 14 3.14 -0.86 -15.73
C THR A 14 3.37 -2.11 -16.58
N PHE A 15 3.13 -3.29 -16.00
CA PHE A 15 3.26 -4.55 -16.72
C PHE A 15 2.27 -4.63 -17.89
N ALA A 16 0.98 -4.34 -17.65
CA ALA A 16 -0.06 -4.40 -18.66
C ALA A 16 0.25 -3.49 -19.86
N GLU A 17 0.59 -2.23 -19.61
CA GLU A 17 0.88 -1.26 -20.67
C GLU A 17 2.15 -1.62 -21.45
N LYS A 18 3.21 -2.02 -20.75
CA LYS A 18 4.45 -2.43 -21.41
C LYS A 18 4.23 -3.70 -22.23
N TYR A 19 3.51 -4.68 -21.70
CA TYR A 19 3.26 -5.93 -22.39
C TYR A 19 2.36 -5.74 -23.62
N ARG A 20 1.29 -4.92 -23.51
CA ARG A 20 0.45 -4.53 -24.66
C ARG A 20 1.26 -3.92 -25.80
N ALA A 21 2.22 -3.04 -25.47
CA ALA A 21 3.09 -2.43 -26.48
C ALA A 21 4.03 -3.43 -27.17
N LEU A 22 4.41 -4.52 -26.48
CA LEU A 22 5.29 -5.56 -27.01
C LEU A 22 4.54 -6.70 -27.72
N SER A 23 3.27 -6.90 -27.38
CA SER A 23 2.44 -8.00 -27.87
C SER A 23 1.03 -7.49 -28.19
N PRO A 24 0.85 -6.82 -29.35
CA PRO A 24 -0.41 -6.18 -29.72
C PRO A 24 -1.61 -7.13 -29.81
N ASP A 25 -1.38 -8.42 -30.10
CA ASP A 25 -2.41 -9.45 -30.25
C ASP A 25 -2.70 -10.24 -28.95
N ALA A 26 -2.04 -9.91 -27.84
CA ALA A 26 -2.31 -10.58 -26.57
C ALA A 26 -3.70 -10.20 -26.03
N GLU A 27 -4.35 -11.12 -25.31
CA GLU A 27 -5.51 -10.78 -24.48
C GLU A 27 -4.97 -10.42 -23.09
N ILE A 28 -5.33 -9.25 -22.56
CA ILE A 28 -4.82 -8.77 -21.28
C ILE A 28 -6.00 -8.32 -20.43
N VAL A 29 -6.23 -9.03 -19.33
CA VAL A 29 -7.31 -8.73 -18.38
C VAL A 29 -6.70 -8.36 -17.03
N LEU A 30 -7.00 -7.16 -16.53
CA LEU A 30 -6.61 -6.69 -15.22
C LEU A 30 -7.81 -6.75 -14.28
N VAL A 31 -7.69 -7.48 -13.18
CA VAL A 31 -8.72 -7.59 -12.13
C VAL A 31 -8.26 -6.81 -10.90
N THR A 32 -9.14 -5.99 -10.33
CA THR A 32 -8.78 -5.13 -9.19
C THR A 32 -9.96 -4.78 -8.30
N CYS A 33 -9.72 -4.72 -6.99
CA CYS A 33 -10.70 -4.23 -6.01
C CYS A 33 -10.88 -2.69 -6.08
N GLU A 34 -9.99 -1.98 -6.76
CA GLU A 34 -10.08 -0.52 -6.92
C GLU A 34 -11.21 -0.14 -7.90
N HIS A 35 -11.81 1.04 -7.71
CA HIS A 35 -12.89 1.55 -8.58
C HIS A 35 -12.46 2.75 -9.44
N ASP A 36 -11.69 3.68 -8.87
CA ASP A 36 -11.48 5.01 -9.45
C ASP A 36 -10.40 5.04 -10.55
N GLY A 37 -9.45 4.11 -10.52
CA GLY A 37 -8.33 4.04 -11.47
C GLY A 37 -7.01 3.66 -10.83
N TYR A 38 -5.93 3.80 -11.59
CA TYR A 38 -4.55 3.76 -11.09
C TYR A 38 -4.16 5.12 -10.52
N TYR A 39 -3.75 5.14 -9.26
CA TYR A 39 -3.36 6.36 -8.54
C TYR A 39 -2.02 6.24 -7.84
N SER A 40 -1.45 7.39 -7.49
CA SER A 40 -0.22 7.48 -6.71
C SER A 40 -0.49 7.15 -5.23
N ARG A 41 -0.23 5.90 -4.81
CA ARG A 41 -0.31 5.50 -3.40
C ARG A 41 0.55 6.36 -2.46
N PRO A 42 1.78 6.79 -2.81
CA PRO A 42 2.55 7.69 -1.95
C PRO A 42 1.88 9.04 -1.66
N LEU A 43 0.92 9.49 -2.48
CA LEU A 43 0.21 10.75 -2.25
C LEU A 43 -1.00 10.61 -1.30
N LEU A 44 -1.37 9.38 -0.90
CA LEU A 44 -2.47 9.17 0.06
C LEU A 44 -2.22 9.88 1.39
N SER A 45 -0.98 9.91 1.87
CA SER A 45 -0.58 10.54 3.13
C SER A 45 -0.56 12.08 3.06
N ARG A 46 -0.87 12.67 1.90
CA ARG A 46 -1.06 14.13 1.69
C ARG A 46 -2.53 14.51 1.49
N GLY A 47 -3.43 13.68 2.01
CA GLY A 47 -4.84 13.69 1.67
C GLY A 47 -5.74 14.67 2.43
N PHE A 48 -5.21 15.41 3.39
CA PHE A 48 -5.95 16.38 4.20
C PHE A 48 -5.63 17.83 3.87
N THR A 49 -4.40 18.12 3.42
CA THR A 49 -4.01 19.47 2.98
C THR A 49 -4.45 19.80 1.57
N LYS A 50 -4.64 18.79 0.70
CA LYS A 50 -5.08 18.96 -0.68
C LYS A 50 -6.59 18.67 -0.84
N THR A 51 -7.35 19.67 -1.24
CA THR A 51 -8.82 19.59 -1.30
C THR A 51 -9.32 18.64 -2.40
N ASP A 52 -8.68 18.65 -3.57
CA ASP A 52 -8.98 17.83 -4.76
C ASP A 52 -8.17 16.52 -4.83
N ILE A 53 -7.64 16.05 -3.70
CA ILE A 53 -6.74 14.87 -3.67
C ILE A 53 -7.41 13.63 -4.27
N GLU A 54 -8.70 13.39 -4.01
CA GLU A 54 -9.41 12.19 -4.44
C GLU A 54 -9.46 12.03 -5.96
N GLN A 55 -9.36 13.13 -6.70
CA GLN A 55 -9.28 13.15 -8.16
C GLN A 55 -7.82 13.29 -8.63
N SER A 56 -7.08 14.22 -8.03
CA SER A 56 -5.76 14.61 -8.54
C SER A 56 -4.65 13.58 -8.32
N ILE A 57 -4.85 12.57 -7.45
CA ILE A 57 -3.90 11.45 -7.32
C ILE A 57 -4.11 10.37 -8.37
N ILE A 58 -5.25 10.35 -9.07
CA ILE A 58 -5.55 9.39 -10.12
C ILE A 58 -4.67 9.74 -11.31
N LEU A 59 -3.70 8.87 -11.58
CA LEU A 59 -2.74 9.03 -12.67
C LEU A 59 -3.34 8.54 -13.98
N LYS A 60 -4.23 7.54 -13.92
CA LYS A 60 -4.87 6.96 -15.09
C LYS A 60 -6.20 6.30 -14.72
N GLY A 61 -7.30 6.78 -15.31
CA GLY A 61 -8.60 6.13 -15.19
C GLY A 61 -8.64 4.80 -15.95
N PHE A 62 -9.49 3.88 -15.52
CA PHE A 62 -9.58 2.56 -16.16
C PHE A 62 -10.11 2.59 -17.59
N GLU A 63 -10.93 3.57 -17.97
CA GLU A 63 -11.33 3.75 -19.37
C GLU A 63 -10.12 3.94 -20.30
N LYS A 64 -9.08 4.64 -19.83
CA LYS A 64 -7.86 4.84 -20.63
C LYS A 64 -7.07 3.56 -20.84
N LEU A 65 -7.16 2.61 -19.91
CA LEU A 65 -6.57 1.28 -20.10
C LEU A 65 -7.38 0.47 -21.12
N ARG A 66 -8.72 0.53 -21.05
CA ARG A 66 -9.60 -0.14 -22.02
C ARG A 66 -9.43 0.39 -23.45
N GLU A 67 -9.26 1.70 -23.62
CA GLU A 67 -8.90 2.32 -24.91
C GLU A 67 -7.61 1.75 -25.52
N ASN A 68 -6.68 1.27 -24.67
CA ASN A 68 -5.44 0.63 -25.10
C ASN A 68 -5.57 -0.91 -25.18
N ALA A 69 -6.80 -1.42 -25.33
CA ALA A 69 -7.11 -2.85 -25.37
C ALA A 69 -6.60 -3.61 -24.13
N ILE A 70 -6.65 -3.00 -22.95
CA ILE A 70 -6.42 -3.70 -21.68
C ILE A 70 -7.76 -3.75 -20.97
N ASP A 71 -8.36 -4.93 -20.89
CA ASP A 71 -9.63 -5.11 -20.18
C ASP A 71 -9.42 -4.91 -18.69
N VAL A 72 -10.36 -4.22 -18.04
CA VAL A 72 -10.28 -3.94 -16.61
C VAL A 72 -11.59 -4.32 -15.94
N ILE A 73 -11.52 -5.33 -15.06
CA ILE A 73 -12.59 -5.76 -14.16
C ILE A 73 -12.35 -5.08 -12.81
N ALA A 74 -12.96 -3.90 -12.65
CA ALA A 74 -12.84 -3.05 -11.46
C ALA A 74 -13.80 -3.47 -10.35
N GLY A 75 -13.52 -3.07 -9.11
CA GLY A 75 -14.35 -3.38 -7.94
C GLY A 75 -14.51 -4.88 -7.68
N SER A 76 -13.59 -5.71 -8.16
CA SER A 76 -13.69 -7.17 -8.12
C SER A 76 -12.44 -7.79 -7.49
N GLU A 77 -12.65 -8.76 -6.62
CA GLU A 77 -11.62 -9.50 -5.90
C GLU A 77 -11.39 -10.86 -6.54
N VAL A 78 -10.14 -11.26 -6.67
CA VAL A 78 -9.79 -12.64 -7.04
C VAL A 78 -9.74 -13.47 -5.77
N THR A 79 -10.63 -14.45 -5.65
CA THR A 79 -10.86 -15.19 -4.41
C THR A 79 -10.21 -16.57 -4.39
N ALA A 80 -9.92 -17.15 -5.56
CA ALA A 80 -9.24 -18.43 -5.68
C ALA A 80 -8.46 -18.55 -7.00
N ILE A 81 -7.43 -19.40 -7.00
CA ILE A 81 -6.68 -19.79 -8.19
C ILE A 81 -6.74 -21.32 -8.30
N ASP A 82 -7.22 -21.84 -9.43
CA ASP A 82 -7.07 -23.24 -9.81
C ASP A 82 -5.89 -23.36 -10.77
N ARG A 83 -4.79 -23.94 -10.28
CA ARG A 83 -3.54 -24.10 -11.05
C ARG A 83 -3.64 -25.18 -12.12
N ASN A 84 -4.47 -26.21 -11.90
CA ASN A 84 -4.63 -27.32 -12.83
C ASN A 84 -5.51 -26.91 -14.01
N ALA A 85 -6.63 -26.23 -13.72
CA ALA A 85 -7.52 -25.69 -14.74
C ALA A 85 -7.00 -24.39 -15.37
N LYS A 86 -5.98 -23.77 -14.76
CA LYS A 86 -5.47 -22.43 -15.10
C LYS A 86 -6.58 -21.38 -15.14
N THR A 87 -7.35 -21.32 -14.06
CA THR A 87 -8.44 -20.36 -13.88
C THR A 87 -8.33 -19.62 -12.56
N ILE A 88 -8.95 -18.45 -12.51
CA ILE A 88 -9.18 -17.70 -11.27
C ILE A 88 -10.67 -17.52 -11.03
N ALA A 89 -11.09 -17.54 -9.77
CA ALA A 89 -12.45 -17.17 -9.36
C ALA A 89 -12.50 -15.68 -9.02
N ILE A 90 -13.58 -15.01 -9.44
CA ILE A 90 -13.76 -13.57 -9.26
C ILE A 90 -15.07 -13.34 -8.50
N ASP A 91 -14.98 -12.57 -7.42
CA ASP A 91 -16.13 -12.01 -6.73
C ASP A 91 -16.20 -10.49 -6.97
N GLY A 92 -17.39 -9.98 -7.24
CA GLY A 92 -17.57 -8.58 -7.63
C GLY A 92 -18.85 -8.32 -8.41
N PRO A 93 -19.12 -7.04 -8.73
CA PRO A 93 -20.34 -6.61 -9.41
C PRO A 93 -20.37 -7.00 -10.90
N GLY A 94 -19.24 -7.45 -11.46
CA GLY A 94 -19.14 -7.92 -12.84
C GLY A 94 -19.89 -9.24 -13.11
N GLN A 95 -20.12 -9.51 -14.39
CA GLN A 95 -20.76 -10.76 -14.82
C GLN A 95 -19.77 -11.93 -14.77
N GLU A 96 -18.48 -11.67 -15.01
CA GLU A 96 -17.43 -12.66 -14.96
C GLU A 96 -17.28 -13.20 -13.53
N LYS A 97 -17.46 -14.52 -13.38
CA LYS A 97 -17.22 -15.24 -12.12
C LYS A 97 -15.94 -16.08 -12.15
N SER A 98 -15.39 -16.29 -13.34
CA SER A 98 -14.16 -17.03 -13.55
C SER A 98 -13.47 -16.55 -14.83
N LEU A 99 -12.14 -16.54 -14.83
CA LEU A 99 -11.32 -16.30 -16.02
C LEU A 99 -10.27 -17.39 -16.16
N SER A 100 -10.04 -17.86 -17.38
CA SER A 100 -8.86 -18.68 -17.71
C SER A 100 -7.65 -17.79 -17.98
N TYR A 101 -6.45 -18.35 -17.89
CA TYR A 101 -5.21 -17.66 -18.24
C TYR A 101 -4.20 -18.62 -18.88
N ASP A 102 -3.39 -18.09 -19.81
CA ASP A 102 -2.13 -18.75 -20.19
C ASP A 102 -1.05 -18.42 -19.16
N LYS A 103 -0.98 -17.13 -18.76
CA LYS A 103 -0.11 -16.60 -17.70
C LYS A 103 -0.89 -15.77 -16.69
N LEU A 104 -0.62 -15.98 -15.40
CA LEU A 104 -1.18 -15.21 -14.29
C LEU A 104 -0.09 -14.35 -13.65
N VAL A 105 -0.37 -13.07 -13.45
CA VAL A 105 0.55 -12.11 -12.80
C VAL A 105 -0.08 -11.61 -11.51
N LEU A 106 0.48 -12.02 -10.38
CA LEU A 106 0.09 -11.59 -9.04
C LEU A 106 0.78 -10.26 -8.70
N ALA A 107 0.02 -9.16 -8.82
CA ALA A 107 0.45 -7.78 -8.59
C ALA A 107 -0.37 -7.10 -7.48
N GLN A 108 -0.92 -7.90 -6.55
CA GLN A 108 -1.89 -7.48 -5.54
C GLN A 108 -1.31 -6.63 -4.40
N GLY A 109 0.02 -6.48 -4.37
CA GLY A 109 0.73 -5.59 -3.45
C GLY A 109 0.61 -6.01 -1.98
N SER A 110 0.53 -5.01 -1.10
CA SER A 110 0.49 -5.16 0.34
C SER A 110 -0.76 -4.53 0.97
N ALA A 111 -1.08 -4.97 2.19
CA ALA A 111 -2.07 -4.36 3.07
C ALA A 111 -1.38 -3.58 4.20
N ALA A 112 -2.10 -2.66 4.84
CA ALA A 112 -1.65 -2.10 6.11
C ALA A 112 -1.48 -3.24 7.14
N PHE A 113 -0.37 -3.24 7.86
CA PHE A 113 -0.13 -4.23 8.89
C PHE A 113 -0.86 -3.82 10.17
N VAL A 114 -1.75 -4.69 10.63
CA VAL A 114 -2.41 -4.60 11.93
C VAL A 114 -1.72 -5.58 12.90
N PRO A 115 -0.92 -5.07 13.86
CA PRO A 115 -0.35 -5.87 14.94
C PRO A 115 -1.41 -6.75 15.63
N PRO A 116 -1.09 -7.99 16.02
CA PRO A 116 -2.05 -8.90 16.65
C PRO A 116 -2.85 -8.29 17.81
N PRO A 117 -2.27 -7.47 18.72
CA PRO A 117 -3.04 -6.82 19.78
C PRO A 117 -4.14 -5.87 19.29
N PHE A 118 -4.01 -5.30 18.09
CA PHE A 118 -4.99 -4.37 17.54
C PHE A 118 -6.10 -5.04 16.72
N ARG A 119 -5.93 -6.30 16.30
CA ARG A 119 -6.92 -7.00 15.45
C ARG A 119 -8.34 -7.05 16.03
N PRO A 120 -8.55 -7.26 17.35
CA PRO A 120 -9.89 -7.21 17.94
C PRO A 120 -10.59 -5.85 17.78
N PHE A 121 -9.83 -4.78 17.53
CA PHE A 121 -10.30 -3.39 17.47
C PHE A 121 -10.36 -2.84 16.05
N GLU A 122 -10.28 -3.67 15.01
CA GLU A 122 -10.24 -3.24 13.59
C GLU A 122 -11.37 -2.30 13.15
N LYS A 123 -12.49 -2.29 13.87
CA LYS A 123 -13.63 -1.38 13.62
C LYS A 123 -13.50 -0.01 14.30
N LEU A 124 -12.55 0.15 15.21
CA LEU A 124 -12.38 1.35 16.06
C LEU A 124 -11.23 2.26 15.58
N PHE A 125 -10.52 1.87 14.52
CA PHE A 125 -9.45 2.67 13.94
C PHE A 125 -9.50 2.69 12.42
N PHE A 126 -8.86 3.70 11.84
CA PHE A 126 -8.56 3.77 10.43
C PHE A 126 -7.17 3.19 10.15
N SER A 127 -7.00 2.59 8.98
CA SER A 127 -5.69 2.40 8.35
C SER A 127 -5.60 3.30 7.13
N LEU A 128 -4.40 3.55 6.61
CA LEU A 128 -4.22 4.23 5.33
C LEU A 128 -3.34 3.40 4.39
N ASN A 129 -3.97 2.76 3.41
CA ASN A 129 -3.26 2.03 2.35
C ASN A 129 -3.91 2.21 0.96
N SER A 130 -5.17 2.64 0.90
CA SER A 130 -5.96 2.81 -0.32
C SER A 130 -6.65 4.16 -0.41
N LEU A 131 -7.14 4.52 -1.61
CA LEU A 131 -8.00 5.69 -1.79
C LEU A 131 -9.33 5.56 -1.03
N ALA A 132 -9.87 4.35 -0.91
CA ALA A 132 -11.07 4.10 -0.11
C ALA A 132 -10.84 4.44 1.37
N ASP A 133 -9.68 4.09 1.92
CA ASP A 133 -9.27 4.45 3.28
C ASP A 133 -9.22 5.97 3.46
N LEU A 134 -8.55 6.67 2.53
CA LEU A 134 -8.46 8.13 2.56
C LEU A 134 -9.84 8.79 2.51
N LYS A 135 -10.72 8.31 1.61
CA LYS A 135 -12.11 8.77 1.50
C LYS A 135 -12.87 8.56 2.80
N ALA A 136 -12.70 7.41 3.46
CA ALA A 136 -13.35 7.12 4.74
C ALA A 136 -12.90 8.09 5.84
N MET A 137 -11.59 8.34 5.96
CA MET A 137 -11.04 9.30 6.93
C MET A 137 -11.50 10.74 6.67
N ARG A 138 -11.52 11.17 5.39
CA ARG A 138 -12.03 12.50 5.01
C ARG A 138 -13.52 12.64 5.29
N LYS A 139 -14.32 11.61 5.03
CA LYS A 139 -15.74 11.57 5.36
C LYS A 139 -15.97 11.69 6.87
N PHE A 140 -15.19 10.98 7.68
CA PHE A 140 -15.23 11.12 9.14
C PHE A 140 -14.89 12.54 9.60
N ARG A 141 -13.88 13.17 9.00
CA ARG A 141 -13.42 14.52 9.34
C ARG A 141 -14.46 15.60 9.00
N GLN A 142 -15.23 15.42 7.93
CA GLN A 142 -16.06 16.48 7.35
C GLN A 142 -17.09 17.14 8.30
N PRO A 143 -17.85 16.42 9.13
CA PRO A 143 -18.80 17.03 10.07
C PRO A 143 -18.16 18.00 11.06
N PHE A 144 -16.91 17.76 11.48
CA PHE A 144 -16.17 18.67 12.36
C PHE A 144 -15.87 19.99 11.64
N LEU A 145 -15.38 19.90 10.40
CA LEU A 145 -15.05 21.07 9.58
C LEU A 145 -16.28 21.93 9.28
N SER A 146 -17.42 21.29 9.00
CA SER A 146 -18.69 22.00 8.80
C SER A 146 -19.15 22.81 10.03
N GLN A 147 -18.61 22.52 11.22
CA GLN A 147 -18.87 23.26 12.45
C GLN A 147 -17.72 24.20 12.83
N ASN A 148 -16.76 24.45 11.94
CA ASN A 148 -15.51 25.16 12.22
C ASN A 148 -14.73 24.56 13.41
N LYS A 149 -14.77 23.23 13.54
CA LYS A 149 -14.02 22.45 14.53
C LYS A 149 -13.02 21.54 13.84
N HIS A 150 -12.05 21.09 14.61
CA HIS A 150 -11.02 20.16 14.18
C HIS A 150 -11.00 18.93 15.10
N PRO A 151 -11.01 17.71 14.55
CA PRO A 151 -10.93 16.50 15.35
C PRO A 151 -9.55 16.32 15.99
N LEU A 152 -9.54 15.58 17.11
CA LEU A 152 -8.36 15.12 17.82
C LEU A 152 -8.04 13.67 17.42
N TRP A 153 -6.85 13.44 16.87
CA TRP A 153 -6.41 12.16 16.35
C TRP A 153 -5.32 11.51 17.20
N ALA A 154 -5.44 10.21 17.42
CA ALA A 154 -4.31 9.37 17.82
C ALA A 154 -3.74 8.64 16.60
N VAL A 155 -2.43 8.69 16.41
CA VAL A 155 -1.71 7.93 15.38
C VAL A 155 -0.81 6.93 16.07
N ILE A 156 -1.07 5.63 15.88
CA ILE A 156 -0.30 4.54 16.45
C ILE A 156 0.74 4.07 15.42
N GLY A 157 2.00 4.39 15.70
CA GLY A 157 3.17 4.08 14.88
C GLY A 157 3.85 5.32 14.33
N GLY A 158 5.04 5.64 14.83
CA GLY A 158 5.93 6.72 14.37
C GLY A 158 6.82 6.34 13.18
N GLY A 159 6.32 5.48 12.28
CA GLY A 159 6.98 5.14 11.01
C GLY A 159 6.65 6.16 9.91
N LEU A 160 7.14 5.92 8.68
CA LEU A 160 6.98 6.85 7.54
C LEU A 160 5.53 7.32 7.37
N ILE A 161 4.58 6.40 7.18
CA ILE A 161 3.16 6.73 6.95
C ILE A 161 2.55 7.45 8.15
N GLY A 162 2.85 7.02 9.38
CA GLY A 162 2.34 7.65 10.59
C GLY A 162 2.80 9.09 10.71
N CYS A 163 4.09 9.35 10.49
CA CYS A 163 4.66 10.70 10.49
C CYS A 163 4.09 11.58 9.37
N GLU A 164 3.96 11.05 8.15
CA GLU A 164 3.41 11.81 7.02
C GLU A 164 1.94 12.19 7.26
N VAL A 165 1.11 11.24 7.69
CA VAL A 165 -0.31 11.48 7.97
C VAL A 165 -0.51 12.42 9.16
N ALA A 166 0.24 12.22 10.25
CA ALA A 166 0.16 13.09 11.42
C ALA A 166 0.52 14.53 11.05
N SER A 167 1.59 14.71 10.27
CA SER A 167 2.02 15.99 9.74
C SER A 167 0.96 16.63 8.83
N ASP A 168 0.38 15.86 7.91
CA ASP A 168 -0.63 16.38 6.98
C ASP A 168 -1.93 16.79 7.69
N LEU A 169 -2.39 16.01 8.68
CA LEU A 169 -3.52 16.35 9.54
C LEU A 169 -3.25 17.64 10.33
N ALA A 170 -2.08 17.77 10.95
CA ALA A 170 -1.70 18.95 11.71
C ALA A 170 -1.65 20.22 10.85
N VAL A 171 -1.04 20.14 9.65
CA VAL A 171 -1.04 21.25 8.68
C VAL A 171 -2.45 21.60 8.23
N ALA A 172 -3.36 20.62 8.14
CA ALA A 172 -4.77 20.84 7.85
C ALA A 172 -5.59 21.41 9.03
N GLY A 173 -4.96 21.64 10.19
CA GLY A 173 -5.53 22.25 11.39
C GLY A 173 -5.99 21.27 12.48
N ASP A 174 -5.81 19.96 12.27
CA ASP A 174 -6.24 18.95 13.24
C ASP A 174 -5.24 18.78 14.38
N LYS A 175 -5.73 18.34 15.55
CA LYS A 175 -4.85 18.03 16.68
C LYS A 175 -4.41 16.58 16.59
N VAL A 176 -3.12 16.30 16.78
CA VAL A 176 -2.58 14.94 16.62
C VAL A 176 -1.65 14.58 17.76
N THR A 177 -1.81 13.36 18.27
CA THR A 177 -0.85 12.70 19.16
C THR A 177 -0.35 11.43 18.48
N VAL A 178 0.97 11.27 18.37
CA VAL A 178 1.63 10.09 17.83
C VAL A 178 2.11 9.23 18.99
N TYR A 179 1.66 7.98 19.04
CA TYR A 179 2.15 6.95 19.94
C TYR A 179 3.16 6.07 19.20
N HIS A 180 4.38 5.99 19.69
CA HIS A 180 5.43 5.16 19.10
C HIS A 180 6.06 4.24 20.14
N ALA A 181 6.13 2.95 19.79
CA ALA A 181 6.64 1.93 20.70
C ALA A 181 8.17 2.00 20.90
N MET A 182 8.89 2.65 20.00
CA MET A 182 10.35 2.78 20.06
C MET A 182 10.77 4.15 20.61
N ASP A 183 12.06 4.32 20.84
CA ASP A 183 12.69 5.52 21.40
C ASP A 183 12.89 6.66 20.39
N ARG A 184 12.70 6.39 19.09
CA ARG A 184 12.87 7.37 18.01
C ARG A 184 11.99 7.07 16.80
N LEU A 185 11.68 8.11 16.02
CA LEU A 185 10.85 8.02 14.81
C LEU A 185 11.59 7.30 13.68
N MET A 186 10.83 6.54 12.88
CA MET A 186 11.34 5.89 11.66
C MET A 186 12.66 5.14 11.90
N GLU A 187 12.74 4.38 12.98
CA GLU A 187 13.98 3.80 13.49
C GLU A 187 14.65 2.82 12.51
N ARG A 188 13.86 2.25 11.59
CA ARG A 188 14.32 1.35 10.53
C ARG A 188 14.82 2.07 9.29
N GLN A 189 14.49 3.36 9.12
CA GLN A 189 14.76 4.10 7.89
C GLN A 189 15.77 5.23 8.13
N LEU A 190 15.65 5.98 9.21
CA LEU A 190 16.45 7.16 9.47
C LEU A 190 17.63 6.85 10.39
N VAL A 191 18.73 7.58 10.19
CA VAL A 191 19.77 7.74 11.21
C VAL A 191 19.23 8.59 12.37
N ALA A 192 19.88 8.54 13.53
CA ALA A 192 19.41 9.21 14.74
C ALA A 192 19.23 10.73 14.55
N ASP A 193 20.18 11.41 13.89
CA ASP A 193 20.13 12.85 13.67
C ASP A 193 18.95 13.28 12.77
N ASP A 194 18.66 12.50 11.72
CA ASP A 194 17.51 12.74 10.85
C ASP A 194 16.19 12.47 11.61
N SER A 195 16.15 11.46 12.48
CA SER A 195 14.98 11.22 13.34
C SER A 195 14.75 12.34 14.35
N ALA A 196 15.81 12.88 14.96
CA ALA A 196 15.70 14.00 15.90
C ALA A 196 15.23 15.27 15.18
N SER A 197 15.74 15.53 13.98
CA SER A 197 15.32 16.64 13.13
C SER A 197 13.83 16.51 12.75
N LEU A 198 13.38 15.31 12.39
CA LEU A 198 11.96 15.04 12.12
C LEU A 198 11.10 15.28 13.36
N LEU A 199 11.52 14.82 14.55
CA LEU A 199 10.80 15.06 15.80
C LEU A 199 10.59 16.56 16.04
N SER A 200 11.66 17.37 15.92
CA SER A 200 11.56 18.82 16.10
C SER A 200 10.58 19.48 15.11
N VAL A 201 10.50 18.99 13.87
CA VAL A 201 9.53 19.47 12.88
C VAL A 201 8.09 19.11 13.26
N LEU A 202 7.84 17.87 13.73
CA LEU A 202 6.52 17.44 14.18
C LEU A 202 6.06 18.24 15.41
N GLU A 203 6.91 18.37 16.42
CA GLU A 203 6.60 19.12 17.65
C GLU A 203 6.35 20.60 17.37
N SER A 204 7.16 21.21 16.49
CA SER A 204 6.96 22.60 16.04
C SER A 204 5.65 22.79 15.26
N SER A 205 5.09 21.71 14.70
CA SER A 205 3.78 21.70 14.05
C SER A 205 2.64 21.42 15.02
N GLY A 206 2.91 21.37 16.34
CA GLY A 206 1.90 21.15 17.38
C GLY A 206 1.51 19.68 17.59
N ILE A 207 2.29 18.74 17.05
CA ILE A 207 2.05 17.30 17.21
C ILE A 207 2.74 16.83 18.48
N ALA A 208 1.98 16.20 19.37
CA ALA A 208 2.56 15.50 20.53
C ALA A 208 3.13 14.15 20.08
N VAL A 209 4.36 13.83 20.45
CA VAL A 209 4.99 12.53 20.15
C VAL A 209 5.35 11.83 21.45
N LEU A 210 4.82 10.63 21.66
CA LEU A 210 5.01 9.81 22.84
C LEU A 210 5.83 8.57 22.48
N PHE A 211 7.11 8.60 22.83
CA PHE A 211 8.03 7.47 22.65
C PHE A 211 7.92 6.44 23.75
N ASN A 212 8.40 5.23 23.47
CA ASN A 212 8.36 4.09 24.39
C ASN A 212 6.94 3.81 24.93
N GLN A 213 5.91 4.21 24.18
CA GLN A 213 4.53 4.05 24.57
C GLN A 213 3.88 3.01 23.64
N ALA A 214 3.82 1.78 24.13
CA ALA A 214 3.02 0.74 23.49
C ALA A 214 1.55 0.99 23.82
N VAL A 215 0.70 1.03 22.79
CA VAL A 215 -0.76 1.01 22.97
C VAL A 215 -1.20 -0.43 23.13
N HIS A 216 -2.01 -0.71 24.15
CA HIS A 216 -2.46 -2.07 24.47
C HIS A 216 -3.88 -2.37 23.99
N GLY A 217 -4.69 -1.33 23.81
CA GLY A 217 -6.07 -1.47 23.39
C GLY A 217 -6.67 -0.15 22.93
N ILE A 218 -7.85 -0.26 22.31
CA ILE A 218 -8.68 0.87 21.91
C ILE A 218 -10.10 0.54 22.37
N VAL A 219 -10.73 1.44 23.13
CA VAL A 219 -12.12 1.29 23.55
C VAL A 219 -12.93 2.50 23.11
N GLU A 220 -14.22 2.30 22.80
CA GLU A 220 -15.12 3.39 22.47
C GLU A 220 -15.99 3.72 23.68
N GLU A 221 -15.87 4.96 24.19
CA GLU A 221 -16.64 5.45 25.33
C GLU A 221 -17.25 6.81 24.98
N GLY A 222 -18.58 6.94 25.09
CA GLY A 222 -19.27 8.21 24.84
C GLY A 222 -19.10 8.76 23.42
N GLY A 223 -18.80 7.91 22.43
CA GLY A 223 -18.52 8.32 21.04
C GLY A 223 -17.11 8.86 20.82
N LYS A 224 -16.21 8.67 21.79
CA LYS A 224 -14.77 8.92 21.70
C LYS A 224 -14.01 7.61 21.69
N MET A 225 -12.85 7.62 21.05
CA MET A 225 -11.90 6.52 21.08
C MET A 225 -10.88 6.76 22.19
N CYS A 226 -10.86 5.90 23.19
CA CYS A 226 -9.87 5.90 24.25
C CYS A 226 -8.72 4.97 23.86
N VAL A 227 -7.52 5.53 23.80
CA VAL A 227 -6.29 4.76 23.57
C VAL A 227 -5.77 4.30 24.92
N GLU A 228 -5.72 2.98 25.13
CA GLU A 228 -5.28 2.40 26.40
C GLU A 228 -3.74 2.38 26.46
N THR A 229 -3.21 3.24 27.34
CA THR A 229 -1.79 3.31 27.71
C THR A 229 -1.67 3.41 29.24
N ASP A 230 -0.53 3.83 29.78
CA ASP A 230 -0.41 4.13 31.22
C ASP A 230 -1.30 5.32 31.64
N VAL A 231 -1.63 6.19 30.68
CA VAL A 231 -2.61 7.28 30.84
C VAL A 231 -3.65 7.17 29.73
N ASN A 232 -4.91 6.95 30.09
CA ASN A 232 -5.99 6.91 29.11
C ASN A 232 -6.28 8.33 28.60
N THR A 233 -6.24 8.50 27.28
CA THR A 233 -6.56 9.75 26.60
C THR A 233 -7.65 9.51 25.57
N GLU A 234 -8.62 10.42 25.54
CA GLU A 234 -9.75 10.38 24.59
C GLU A 234 -9.39 11.08 23.27
N PHE A 235 -9.80 10.48 22.16
CA PHE A 235 -9.62 10.97 20.81
C PHE A 235 -10.94 10.92 20.02
N ASP A 236 -11.07 11.75 18.99
CA ASP A 236 -12.17 11.62 18.02
C ASP A 236 -11.96 10.41 17.11
N ALA A 237 -10.71 10.12 16.73
CA ALA A 237 -10.37 8.98 15.89
C ALA A 237 -8.95 8.47 16.13
N VAL A 238 -8.76 7.18 15.80
CA VAL A 238 -7.47 6.49 15.88
C VAL A 238 -7.04 6.05 14.49
N ILE A 239 -5.75 6.16 14.20
CA ILE A 239 -5.11 5.68 12.97
C ILE A 239 -4.03 4.68 13.36
N VAL A 240 -4.07 3.47 12.81
CA VAL A 240 -3.01 2.47 12.99
C VAL A 240 -2.10 2.46 11.76
N ALA A 241 -0.84 2.86 11.95
CA ALA A 241 0.19 3.00 10.92
C ALA A 241 1.46 2.20 11.28
N CYS A 242 1.30 0.91 11.58
CA CYS A 242 2.36 0.05 12.10
C CYS A 242 3.17 -0.71 11.03
N GLY A 243 3.11 -0.27 9.77
CA GLY A 243 3.81 -0.87 8.63
C GLY A 243 2.88 -1.54 7.62
N PHE A 244 3.43 -2.41 6.78
CA PHE A 244 2.69 -3.12 5.74
C PHE A 244 2.99 -4.62 5.77
N LYS A 245 2.06 -5.41 5.22
CA LYS A 245 2.17 -6.87 5.06
C LYS A 245 1.86 -7.23 3.60
N PRO A 246 2.75 -7.92 2.88
CA PRO A 246 2.44 -8.46 1.56
C PRO A 246 1.17 -9.33 1.59
N ARG A 247 0.29 -9.17 0.59
CA ARG A 247 -0.87 -10.03 0.43
C ARG A 247 -0.40 -11.36 -0.16
N THR A 248 -0.49 -12.42 0.62
CA THR A 248 0.03 -13.76 0.27
C THR A 248 -1.05 -14.83 0.33
N GLU A 249 -2.20 -14.50 0.92
CA GLU A 249 -3.28 -15.42 1.27
C GLU A 249 -3.81 -16.14 0.02
N LEU A 250 -4.03 -15.42 -1.08
CA LEU A 250 -4.46 -16.00 -2.36
C LEU A 250 -3.46 -17.03 -2.91
N ALA A 251 -2.16 -16.70 -2.89
CA ALA A 251 -1.09 -17.57 -3.37
C ALA A 251 -0.93 -18.80 -2.48
N GLN A 252 -0.99 -18.60 -1.16
CA GLN A 252 -0.91 -19.66 -0.17
C GLN A 252 -2.06 -20.66 -0.32
N HIS A 253 -3.30 -20.19 -0.47
CA HIS A 253 -4.45 -21.06 -0.71
C HIS A 253 -4.36 -21.82 -2.04
N ALA A 254 -3.68 -21.26 -3.04
CA ALA A 254 -3.38 -21.92 -4.30
C ALA A 254 -2.21 -22.94 -4.20
N GLY A 255 -1.59 -23.10 -3.03
CA GLY A 255 -0.44 -23.99 -2.85
C GLY A 255 0.85 -23.48 -3.48
N LEU A 256 0.97 -22.17 -3.68
CA LEU A 256 2.23 -21.53 -4.07
C LEU A 256 3.11 -21.30 -2.85
N ASP A 257 4.43 -21.31 -3.06
CA ASP A 257 5.38 -21.07 -1.97
C ASP A 257 5.31 -19.61 -1.49
N VAL A 258 5.13 -19.43 -0.19
CA VAL A 258 5.09 -18.12 0.46
C VAL A 258 6.05 -18.05 1.65
N GLY A 259 6.46 -16.83 2.00
CA GLY A 259 7.27 -16.49 3.16
C GLY A 259 6.78 -15.18 3.75
N ARG A 260 7.66 -14.18 3.79
CA ARG A 260 7.26 -12.78 3.99
C ARG A 260 6.42 -12.27 2.82
N GLY A 261 6.69 -12.74 1.60
CA GLY A 261 5.92 -12.51 0.37
C GLY A 261 5.67 -13.79 -0.42
N ILE A 262 5.13 -13.68 -1.63
CA ILE A 262 5.02 -14.77 -2.61
C ILE A 262 6.43 -15.04 -3.14
N LYS A 263 6.95 -16.24 -2.92
CA LYS A 263 8.33 -16.58 -3.29
C LYS A 263 8.44 -16.73 -4.79
N VAL A 264 9.43 -16.06 -5.36
CA VAL A 264 9.74 -16.13 -6.78
C VAL A 264 11.21 -16.42 -7.01
N ASN A 265 11.52 -17.02 -8.15
CA ASN A 265 12.87 -17.17 -8.64
C ASN A 265 13.40 -15.82 -9.22
N PRO A 266 14.66 -15.74 -9.70
CA PRO A 266 15.20 -14.52 -10.30
C PRO A 266 14.45 -14.01 -11.55
N TYR A 267 13.52 -14.79 -12.08
CA TYR A 267 12.69 -14.45 -13.23
C TYR A 267 11.26 -14.03 -12.82
N LEU A 268 11.06 -13.70 -11.54
CA LEU A 268 9.76 -13.34 -10.95
C LEU A 268 8.69 -14.42 -11.06
N GLN A 269 9.10 -15.65 -11.37
CA GLN A 269 8.23 -16.81 -11.51
C GLN A 269 8.09 -17.53 -10.17
N THR A 270 6.87 -17.96 -9.84
CA THR A 270 6.60 -18.78 -8.65
C THR A 270 7.05 -20.24 -8.86
N ASN A 271 6.70 -21.13 -7.94
CA ASN A 271 6.85 -22.58 -8.14
C ASN A 271 5.83 -23.18 -9.16
N ASP A 272 5.10 -22.32 -9.88
CA ASP A 272 4.30 -22.66 -11.05
C ASP A 272 4.78 -21.89 -12.29
N GLU A 273 4.97 -22.58 -13.41
CA GLU A 273 5.47 -21.98 -14.67
C GLU A 273 4.49 -21.01 -15.35
N ALA A 274 3.20 -21.09 -15.01
CA ALA A 274 2.20 -20.18 -15.50
C ALA A 274 2.01 -18.94 -14.62
N ILE A 275 2.56 -18.91 -13.40
CA ILE A 275 2.25 -17.88 -12.40
C ILE A 275 3.50 -17.10 -11.98
N PHE A 276 3.39 -15.78 -12.07
CA PHE A 276 4.42 -14.82 -11.70
C PHE A 276 3.92 -13.93 -10.58
N ALA A 277 4.83 -13.35 -9.80
CA ALA A 277 4.49 -12.34 -8.79
C ALA A 277 5.47 -11.17 -8.86
N LEU A 278 4.97 -9.95 -8.67
CA LEU A 278 5.80 -8.75 -8.69
C LEU A 278 5.26 -7.65 -7.77
N GLY A 279 6.12 -6.67 -7.49
CA GLY A 279 5.84 -5.57 -6.58
C GLY A 279 5.97 -5.96 -5.12
N ASP A 280 5.24 -5.27 -4.23
CA ASP A 280 5.31 -5.51 -2.78
C ASP A 280 4.97 -6.96 -2.38
N ALA A 281 4.22 -7.67 -3.23
CA ALA A 281 3.82 -9.04 -2.97
C ALA A 281 4.97 -10.05 -3.18
N ALA A 282 6.01 -9.71 -3.94
CA ALA A 282 7.05 -10.65 -4.34
C ALA A 282 8.24 -10.69 -3.37
N GLU A 283 8.58 -11.90 -2.92
CA GLU A 283 9.80 -12.21 -2.17
C GLU A 283 10.83 -12.84 -3.09
N LEU A 284 11.97 -12.16 -3.23
CA LEU A 284 13.06 -12.55 -4.12
C LEU A 284 13.97 -13.61 -3.46
N PRO A 285 14.84 -14.29 -4.22
CA PRO A 285 15.70 -15.35 -3.68
C PRO A 285 16.65 -14.92 -2.55
N ASP A 286 16.94 -13.63 -2.41
CA ASP A 286 17.71 -13.06 -1.31
C ASP A 286 16.87 -12.81 -0.04
N GLY A 287 15.61 -13.23 -0.04
CA GLY A 287 14.65 -13.07 1.05
C GLY A 287 14.09 -11.65 1.20
N LYS A 288 14.39 -10.74 0.26
CA LYS A 288 13.98 -9.34 0.36
C LYS A 288 12.70 -9.05 -0.41
N LEU A 289 12.01 -8.02 0.08
CA LEU A 289 10.92 -7.35 -0.64
C LEU A 289 11.46 -6.03 -1.16
N TYR A 290 11.34 -5.80 -2.47
CA TYR A 290 11.71 -4.53 -3.10
C TYR A 290 10.48 -3.61 -3.22
N ALA A 291 9.82 -3.33 -2.09
CA ALA A 291 8.57 -2.57 -1.98
C ALA A 291 8.78 -1.06 -2.13
N TYR A 292 9.36 -0.64 -3.26
CA TYR A 292 9.62 0.76 -3.60
C TYR A 292 9.28 1.03 -5.06
N ILE A 293 8.77 2.23 -5.35
CA ILE A 293 8.26 2.62 -6.67
C ILE A 293 9.21 2.26 -7.82
N LEU A 294 10.51 2.60 -7.70
CA LEU A 294 11.48 2.35 -8.76
C LEU A 294 11.74 0.84 -8.98
N PRO A 295 12.11 0.05 -7.95
CA PRO A 295 12.20 -1.41 -8.08
C PRO A 295 10.93 -2.09 -8.60
N ILE A 296 9.73 -1.73 -8.09
CA ILE A 296 8.46 -2.34 -8.53
C ILE A 296 8.23 -2.08 -10.03
N ARG A 297 8.46 -0.84 -10.47
CA ARG A 297 8.34 -0.48 -11.89
C ARG A 297 9.37 -1.23 -12.73
N SER A 298 10.60 -1.39 -12.24
CA SER A 298 11.65 -2.16 -12.91
C SER A 298 11.26 -3.63 -13.07
N GLN A 299 10.71 -4.28 -12.03
CA GLN A 299 10.20 -5.65 -12.10
C GLN A 299 9.11 -5.79 -13.16
N ALA A 300 8.12 -4.89 -13.17
CA ALA A 300 7.01 -4.92 -14.12
C ALA A 300 7.49 -4.77 -15.58
N LEU A 301 8.41 -3.83 -15.84
CA LEU A 301 9.01 -3.64 -17.16
C LEU A 301 9.83 -4.85 -17.59
N TRP A 302 10.64 -5.40 -16.69
CA TRP A 302 11.46 -6.58 -16.97
C TRP A 302 10.58 -7.79 -17.30
N LEU A 303 9.54 -8.07 -16.49
CA LEU A 303 8.66 -9.22 -16.72
C LEU A 303 7.93 -9.13 -18.06
N ALA A 304 7.48 -7.94 -18.44
CA ALA A 304 6.85 -7.72 -19.73
C ALA A 304 7.80 -8.02 -20.91
N ASN A 305 9.09 -7.62 -20.83
CA ASN A 305 10.08 -7.98 -21.84
C ASN A 305 10.39 -9.49 -21.82
N TYR A 306 10.51 -10.09 -20.64
CA TYR A 306 10.76 -11.53 -20.48
C TYR A 306 9.65 -12.37 -21.12
N LEU A 307 8.39 -12.09 -20.82
CA LEU A 307 7.24 -12.79 -21.41
C LEU A 307 7.04 -12.51 -22.91
N ALA A 308 7.60 -11.40 -23.42
CA ALA A 308 7.65 -11.10 -24.86
C ALA A 308 8.88 -11.72 -25.57
N GLY A 309 9.73 -12.46 -24.86
CA GLY A 309 10.95 -13.07 -25.40
C GLY A 309 12.07 -12.07 -25.71
N GLN A 310 11.98 -10.84 -25.20
CA GLN A 310 12.96 -9.77 -25.40
C GLN A 310 14.01 -9.68 -24.28
N GLU A 311 13.84 -10.46 -23.21
CA GLU A 311 14.77 -10.52 -22.09
C GLU A 311 14.97 -11.99 -21.67
N GLN A 312 16.20 -12.35 -21.33
CA GLN A 312 16.59 -13.70 -20.93
C GLN A 312 17.48 -13.71 -19.68
N ALA A 313 18.09 -12.56 -19.33
CA ALA A 313 18.84 -12.42 -18.10
C ALA A 313 17.89 -12.32 -16.90
N ALA A 314 18.32 -12.88 -15.77
CA ALA A 314 17.62 -12.74 -14.50
C ALA A 314 17.41 -11.27 -14.11
N TRP A 315 16.30 -10.96 -13.45
CA TRP A 315 16.08 -9.63 -12.91
C TRP A 315 17.06 -9.33 -11.77
N SER A 316 17.57 -8.11 -11.75
CA SER A 316 18.36 -7.59 -10.64
C SER A 316 17.84 -6.21 -10.22
N PRO A 317 17.85 -5.88 -8.93
CA PRO A 317 17.43 -4.57 -8.46
C PRO A 317 18.36 -3.48 -9.01
N ALA A 318 17.78 -2.48 -9.67
CA ALA A 318 18.51 -1.27 -10.04
C ALA A 318 18.95 -0.52 -8.77
N PRO A 319 20.13 0.15 -8.75
CA PRO A 319 20.49 1.04 -7.65
C PRO A 319 19.40 2.08 -7.42
N PHE A 320 18.93 2.21 -6.19
CA PHE A 320 17.90 3.17 -5.83
C PHE A 320 18.20 3.78 -4.46
N SER A 321 17.83 5.05 -4.30
CA SER A 321 17.83 5.73 -3.01
C SER A 321 16.39 6.08 -2.64
N THR A 322 16.09 5.94 -1.36
CA THR A 322 14.81 6.30 -0.79
C THR A 322 14.96 7.56 0.03
N LYS A 323 13.91 8.37 0.06
CA LYS A 323 13.86 9.61 0.82
C LYS A 323 12.56 9.63 1.61
N ALA A 324 12.63 9.99 2.88
CA ALA A 324 11.45 10.33 3.67
C ALA A 324 11.09 11.78 3.40
N LYS A 325 9.80 12.05 3.16
CA LYS A 325 9.30 13.41 2.95
C LYS A 325 8.07 13.63 3.82
N VAL A 326 8.25 14.40 4.88
CA VAL A 326 7.17 14.87 5.76
C VAL A 326 7.03 16.40 5.54
N HIS A 327 5.91 17.06 5.86
CA HIS A 327 5.87 18.53 5.69
C HIS A 327 6.98 19.16 6.54
N GLY A 328 7.80 20.01 5.91
CA GLY A 328 8.94 20.65 6.59
C GLY A 328 10.16 19.76 6.83
N PHE A 329 10.17 18.51 6.36
CA PHE A 329 11.31 17.59 6.54
C PHE A 329 11.59 16.75 5.28
N GLU A 330 12.84 16.75 4.85
CA GLU A 330 13.39 15.78 3.90
C GLU A 330 14.64 15.16 4.54
N ALA A 331 14.73 13.82 4.56
CA ALA A 331 15.88 13.15 5.14
C ALA A 331 17.18 13.55 4.41
N GLY A 332 18.20 13.94 5.18
CA GLY A 332 19.50 14.31 4.64
C GLY A 332 20.30 13.11 4.14
N HIS A 333 20.02 11.92 4.69
CA HIS A 333 20.72 10.67 4.35
C HIS A 333 19.75 9.65 3.71
N PRO A 334 20.22 8.82 2.75
CA PRO A 334 19.42 7.72 2.22
C PRO A 334 19.09 6.71 3.33
N TYR A 335 17.97 5.98 3.20
CA TYR A 335 17.55 5.05 4.26
C TYR A 335 18.67 4.07 4.65
N SER A 336 18.75 3.77 5.94
CA SER A 336 19.55 2.66 6.40
C SER A 336 18.87 1.37 5.94
N PHE A 337 19.39 0.76 4.89
CA PHE A 337 18.95 -0.56 4.42
C PHE A 337 19.77 -1.65 5.13
N THR A 338 19.75 -1.67 6.46
CA THR A 338 20.32 -2.76 7.26
C THR A 338 19.27 -3.79 7.64
#